data_AF-A0A1W9UAG5-F1
#
_entry.id   AF-A0A1W9UAG5-F1
#
_cell.length_a   1.000
_cell.length_b   1.000
_cell.length_c   1.000
_cell.angle_alpha   90.00
_cell.angle_beta   90.00
_cell.angle_gamma   90.00
#
_symmetry.space_group_name_H-M   'P 1'
#
loop_
_entity.id
_entity.type
_entity.pdbx_description
1 polymer ?
#
loop_
_entity_poly.entity_id
_entity_poly.type
_entity_poly.pdbx_seq_one_letter_code
_entity_poly.pdbx_strand_id
1 'polypeptide(L)'
;MKFTSTDIANIVHGSLLLGTSNDVITGVSTDSRTLQPGDLFVPLRGPNYDGHAYLRQAVEHGAAACLSEEIVGGLAVPVIQVGDALVALGELAGNIRSNFDGSVFAITGTTGKTSTKEMLASILQRRTVGLKTEGNFNNLIGLPLTLARLNNEDCWMVLELGMSSFGEIARLARIAQPEIAIITNVGAGHLSGVGNVAGVARAKGELFASLTVGCSAIVNIDDSLVAALPLPEGVRRVTFGIEQNADVQATDISSGRETSFTLHVAGVSTSVTLPLPGRHQIYNALAAAAAASIIDVDIEEIAAGLAQVQMAAQRLEVREMETGITILDDSYNANPQSMRAALTTLGDWPCSGRRIAVLADMLELGDAAQECHREIGEIAGEKVDCLITMGQWADTVVQASGFSASEALSTHEAIAPNHSWGNRCCTIFFIRFTPNFRRCTFFASSLFALYTPPSQLWCCRLSLVHGL
;
A
#
# COMPACT_ATOMS: atom_id res chain seq x y z
N MET A 1 23.50 3.81 1.94
CA MET A 1 24.29 2.56 2.09
C MET A 1 25.73 2.74 1.59
N LYS A 2 26.75 2.30 2.35
CA LYS A 2 28.17 2.26 1.91
C LYS A 2 28.89 1.07 2.57
N PHE A 3 29.10 -0.02 1.84
CA PHE A 3 29.74 -1.24 2.36
C PHE A 3 30.80 -1.76 1.38
N THR A 4 31.80 -2.48 1.89
CA THR A 4 32.67 -3.30 1.04
C THR A 4 32.06 -4.68 0.82
N SER A 5 32.56 -5.42 -0.17
CA SER A 5 32.20 -6.83 -0.38
C SER A 5 32.48 -7.71 0.86
N THR A 6 33.51 -7.36 1.64
CA THR A 6 33.84 -8.07 2.89
C THR A 6 32.84 -7.76 4.01
N ASP A 7 32.43 -6.50 4.15
CA ASP A 7 31.38 -6.13 5.12
C ASP A 7 30.08 -6.88 4.83
N ILE A 8 29.66 -6.89 3.56
CA ILE A 8 28.45 -7.60 3.15
C ILE A 8 28.57 -9.09 3.42
N ALA A 9 29.69 -9.74 3.04
CA ALA A 9 29.92 -11.15 3.31
C ALA A 9 29.80 -11.49 4.81
N ASN A 10 30.34 -10.63 5.69
CA ASN A 10 30.23 -10.81 7.13
C ASN A 10 28.78 -10.64 7.63
N ILE A 11 28.07 -9.61 7.15
CA ILE A 11 26.69 -9.31 7.55
C ILE A 11 25.73 -10.43 7.15
N VAL A 12 25.88 -10.98 5.94
CA VAL A 12 24.98 -12.01 5.38
C VAL A 12 25.48 -13.44 5.62
N HIS A 13 26.50 -13.59 6.47
CA HIS A 13 27.15 -14.86 6.78
C HIS A 13 27.58 -15.66 5.53
N GLY A 14 27.99 -14.94 4.48
CA GLY A 14 28.40 -15.48 3.20
C GLY A 14 29.90 -15.74 3.10
N SER A 15 30.31 -16.42 2.03
CA SER A 15 31.72 -16.69 1.71
C SER A 15 32.14 -15.92 0.46
N LEU A 16 33.19 -15.12 0.55
CA LEU A 16 33.74 -14.40 -0.60
C LEU A 16 34.52 -15.38 -1.50
N LEU A 17 34.00 -15.67 -2.70
CA LEU A 17 34.57 -16.68 -3.60
C LEU A 17 35.69 -16.14 -4.50
N LEU A 18 35.58 -14.88 -4.92
CA LEU A 18 36.49 -14.23 -5.87
C LEU A 18 36.60 -12.74 -5.54
N GLY A 19 37.80 -12.17 -5.69
CA GLY A 19 38.08 -10.73 -5.70
C GLY A 19 37.89 -10.02 -4.36
N THR A 20 38.98 -9.58 -3.74
CA THR A 20 38.89 -8.46 -2.78
C THR A 20 38.91 -7.18 -3.59
N SER A 21 37.78 -6.49 -3.67
CA SER A 21 37.77 -5.08 -4.06
C SER A 21 37.39 -4.24 -2.86
N ASN A 22 38.11 -3.14 -2.65
CA ASN A 22 37.76 -2.07 -1.72
C ASN A 22 36.72 -1.12 -2.33
N ASP A 23 36.17 -1.44 -3.51
CA ASP A 23 35.09 -0.68 -4.11
C ASP A 23 33.89 -0.64 -3.16
N VAL A 24 33.32 0.56 -3.06
CA VAL A 24 32.19 0.83 -2.19
C VAL A 24 30.92 0.45 -2.93
N ILE A 25 30.17 -0.46 -2.34
CA ILE A 25 28.82 -0.83 -2.75
C ILE A 25 27.87 0.22 -2.17
N THR A 26 27.13 0.89 -3.06
CA THR A 26 26.32 2.07 -2.72
C THR A 26 24.81 1.81 -2.73
N GLY A 27 24.38 0.68 -3.28
CA GLY A 27 22.97 0.31 -3.39
C GLY A 27 22.76 -1.19 -3.56
N VAL A 28 21.52 -1.59 -3.76
CA VAL A 28 21.09 -2.98 -3.92
C VAL A 28 20.05 -3.04 -5.03
N SER A 29 20.20 -4.01 -5.95
CA SER A 29 19.20 -4.33 -6.95
C SER A 29 18.95 -5.83 -7.05
N THR A 30 17.69 -6.21 -7.26
CA THR A 30 17.27 -7.58 -7.55
C THR A 30 16.88 -7.77 -9.03
N ASP A 31 17.03 -6.74 -9.85
CA ASP A 31 16.65 -6.74 -11.27
C ASP A 31 17.79 -6.14 -12.10
N SER A 32 18.35 -6.95 -13.02
CA SER A 32 19.48 -6.54 -13.85
C SER A 32 19.13 -5.38 -14.80
N ARG A 33 17.84 -5.11 -15.05
CA ARG A 33 17.38 -4.04 -15.95
C ARG A 33 17.35 -2.66 -15.29
N THR A 34 17.17 -2.61 -13.98
CA THR A 34 17.08 -1.36 -13.20
C THR A 34 18.32 -1.10 -12.35
N LEU A 35 19.24 -2.07 -12.30
CA LEU A 35 20.52 -1.97 -11.60
C LEU A 35 21.28 -0.71 -12.00
N GLN A 36 21.80 0.01 -11.00
CA GLN A 36 22.68 1.15 -11.18
C GLN A 36 24.14 0.74 -10.98
N PRO A 37 25.10 1.40 -11.67
CA PRO A 37 26.51 1.19 -11.39
C PRO A 37 26.83 1.41 -9.91
N GLY A 38 27.51 0.44 -9.27
CA GLY A 38 27.82 0.48 -7.83
C GLY A 38 26.90 -0.37 -6.94
N ASP A 39 25.81 -0.92 -7.49
CA ASP A 39 24.88 -1.75 -6.72
C ASP A 39 25.43 -3.16 -6.46
N LEU A 40 25.00 -3.75 -5.33
CA LEU A 40 25.01 -5.20 -5.13
C LEU A 40 23.85 -5.81 -5.93
N PHE A 41 24.15 -6.76 -6.81
CA PHE A 41 23.12 -7.56 -7.46
C PHE A 41 22.75 -8.78 -6.62
N VAL A 42 21.45 -8.94 -6.34
CA VAL A 42 20.89 -10.05 -5.56
C VAL A 42 20.03 -10.94 -6.46
N PRO A 43 20.51 -12.13 -6.87
CA PRO A 43 19.80 -13.00 -7.79
C PRO A 43 18.70 -13.79 -7.06
N LEU A 44 17.47 -13.27 -7.10
CA LEU A 44 16.33 -13.96 -6.50
C LEU A 44 15.75 -15.03 -7.43
N ARG A 45 15.31 -16.15 -6.85
CA ARG A 45 14.55 -17.20 -7.54
C ARG A 45 13.06 -16.98 -7.37
N GLY A 46 12.35 -16.85 -8.48
CA GLY A 46 10.90 -16.76 -8.53
C GLY A 46 10.28 -17.93 -9.30
N PRO A 47 8.94 -18.03 -9.34
CA PRO A 47 8.25 -19.12 -10.03
C PRO A 47 8.49 -19.12 -11.56
N ASN A 48 8.80 -17.96 -12.14
CA ASN A 48 8.94 -17.78 -13.58
C ASN A 48 10.38 -17.44 -14.03
N TYR A 49 11.24 -17.03 -13.11
CA TYR A 49 12.57 -16.50 -13.42
C TYR A 49 13.58 -16.89 -12.34
N ASP A 50 14.82 -17.16 -12.75
CA ASP A 50 15.96 -17.33 -11.86
C ASP A 50 16.97 -16.20 -12.08
N GLY A 51 17.16 -15.34 -11.07
CA GLY A 51 18.09 -14.22 -11.11
C GLY A 51 19.53 -14.60 -11.42
N HIS A 52 19.94 -15.85 -11.13
CA HIS A 52 21.30 -16.34 -11.35
C HIS A 52 21.68 -16.34 -12.85
N ALA A 53 20.69 -16.51 -13.73
CA ALA A 53 20.89 -16.44 -15.18
C ALA A 53 21.39 -15.07 -15.66
N TYR A 54 21.22 -14.01 -14.85
CA TYR A 54 21.52 -12.63 -15.20
C TYR A 54 22.77 -12.08 -14.51
N LEU A 55 23.56 -12.91 -13.82
CA LEU A 55 24.78 -12.47 -13.12
C LEU A 55 25.77 -11.74 -14.05
N ARG A 56 26.04 -12.29 -15.24
CA ARG A 56 26.95 -11.63 -16.21
C ARG A 56 26.39 -10.29 -16.68
N GLN A 57 25.09 -10.25 -16.97
CA GLN A 57 24.42 -9.03 -17.41
C GLN A 57 24.46 -7.94 -16.32
N ALA A 58 24.27 -8.32 -15.05
CA ALA A 58 24.40 -7.39 -13.93
C ALA A 58 25.80 -6.78 -13.85
N VAL A 59 26.85 -7.58 -14.04
CA VAL A 59 28.23 -7.09 -14.11
C VAL A 59 28.45 -6.15 -15.29
N GLU A 60 27.93 -6.48 -16.47
CA GLU A 60 27.99 -5.61 -17.66
C GLU A 60 27.27 -4.27 -17.44
N HIS A 61 26.22 -4.25 -16.62
CA HIS A 61 25.52 -3.02 -16.21
C HIS A 61 26.17 -2.30 -15.02
N GLY A 62 27.32 -2.78 -14.53
CA GLY A 62 28.12 -2.09 -13.52
C GLY A 62 27.86 -2.49 -12.08
N ALA A 63 27.31 -3.68 -11.82
CA ALA A 63 27.22 -4.23 -10.46
C ALA A 63 28.61 -4.21 -9.80
N ALA A 64 28.70 -3.69 -8.57
CA ALA A 64 29.96 -3.67 -7.83
C ALA A 64 30.28 -5.02 -7.17
N ALA A 65 29.25 -5.83 -6.89
CA ALA A 65 29.36 -7.20 -6.42
C ALA A 65 28.06 -7.96 -6.72
N CYS A 66 28.11 -9.29 -6.63
CA CYS A 66 26.93 -10.13 -6.74
C CYS A 66 26.82 -11.08 -5.54
N LEU A 67 25.61 -11.33 -5.06
CA LEU A 67 25.33 -12.53 -4.28
C LEU A 67 25.18 -13.74 -5.23
N SER A 68 25.38 -14.94 -4.72
CA SER A 68 25.04 -16.17 -5.44
C SER A 68 24.76 -17.32 -4.47
N GLU A 69 23.78 -18.16 -4.81
CA GLU A 69 23.52 -19.43 -4.11
C GLU A 69 24.41 -20.57 -4.62
N GLU A 70 25.19 -20.32 -5.68
CA GLU A 70 26.01 -21.32 -6.38
C GLU A 70 27.48 -20.91 -6.40
N ILE A 71 28.37 -21.87 -6.64
CA ILE A 71 29.79 -21.58 -6.87
C ILE A 71 29.93 -21.07 -8.31
N VAL A 72 30.10 -19.76 -8.46
CA VAL A 72 30.23 -19.10 -9.77
C VAL A 72 31.65 -18.57 -9.94
N GLY A 73 32.24 -18.84 -11.11
CA GLY A 73 33.56 -18.35 -11.51
C GLY A 73 33.53 -17.47 -12.76
N GLY A 74 34.60 -16.70 -12.98
CA GLY A 74 34.80 -15.94 -14.23
C GLY A 74 34.06 -14.60 -14.31
N LEU A 75 33.52 -14.09 -13.19
CA LEU A 75 33.00 -12.72 -13.11
C LEU A 75 34.13 -11.75 -12.72
N ALA A 76 34.09 -10.54 -13.27
CA ALA A 76 35.10 -9.50 -13.05
C ALA A 76 34.94 -8.75 -11.71
N VAL A 77 33.89 -9.09 -10.94
CA VAL A 77 33.54 -8.43 -9.67
C VAL A 77 33.44 -9.47 -8.55
N PRO A 78 33.50 -9.04 -7.28
CA PRO A 78 33.35 -9.95 -6.16
C PRO A 78 32.02 -10.71 -6.17
N VAL A 79 32.09 -12.00 -5.82
CA VAL A 79 30.91 -12.87 -5.66
C VAL A 79 30.88 -13.39 -4.22
N ILE A 80 29.76 -13.13 -3.54
CA ILE A 80 29.51 -13.55 -2.17
C ILE A 80 28.54 -14.73 -2.24
N GLN A 81 29.05 -15.92 -1.91
CA GLN A 81 28.24 -17.13 -1.83
C GLN A 81 27.40 -17.14 -0.56
N VAL A 82 26.11 -17.39 -0.70
CA VAL A 82 25.14 -17.48 0.39
C VAL A 82 24.29 -18.74 0.26
N GLY A 83 23.63 -19.16 1.34
CA GLY A 83 22.72 -20.32 1.29
C GLY A 83 21.36 -19.99 0.65
N ASP A 84 20.89 -18.75 0.81
CA ASP A 84 19.61 -18.26 0.31
C ASP A 84 19.72 -16.74 0.09
N ALA A 85 19.52 -16.28 -1.15
CA ALA A 85 19.69 -14.88 -1.52
C ALA A 85 18.63 -13.96 -0.90
N LEU A 86 17.41 -14.45 -0.65
CA LEU A 86 16.34 -13.69 -0.03
C LEU A 86 16.60 -13.49 1.48
N VAL A 87 17.12 -14.52 2.15
CA VAL A 87 17.55 -14.42 3.55
C VAL A 87 18.71 -13.43 3.67
N ALA A 88 19.74 -13.56 2.83
CA ALA A 88 20.88 -12.64 2.82
C ALA A 88 20.46 -11.18 2.58
N LEU A 89 19.50 -10.95 1.67
CA LEU A 89 18.92 -9.62 1.45
C LEU A 89 18.25 -9.06 2.71
N GLY A 90 17.49 -9.91 3.42
CA GLY A 90 16.86 -9.54 4.69
C GLY A 90 17.87 -9.25 5.80
N GLU A 91 18.95 -10.02 5.91
CA GLU A 91 20.03 -9.83 6.89
C GLU A 91 20.78 -8.52 6.65
N LEU A 92 21.12 -8.23 5.39
CA LEU A 92 21.74 -6.96 5.01
C LEU A 92 20.84 -5.77 5.38
N ALA A 93 19.56 -5.86 5.06
CA ALA A 93 18.61 -4.81 5.39
C ALA A 93 18.39 -4.64 6.90
N GLY A 94 18.34 -5.75 7.65
CA GLY A 94 18.26 -5.73 9.11
C GLY A 94 19.49 -5.05 9.73
N ASN A 95 20.69 -5.29 9.18
CA ASN A 95 21.90 -4.60 9.61
C ASN A 95 21.82 -3.09 9.32
N ILE A 96 21.39 -2.69 8.12
CA ILE A 96 21.20 -1.27 7.78
C ILE A 96 20.22 -0.61 8.76
N ARG A 97 19.08 -1.25 9.04
CA ARG A 97 18.10 -0.75 10.01
C ARG A 97 18.68 -0.66 11.42
N SER A 98 19.44 -1.65 11.89
CA SER A 98 19.99 -1.64 13.25
C SER A 98 20.98 -0.51 13.51
N ASN A 99 21.56 0.09 12.45
CA ASN A 99 22.46 1.24 12.54
C ASN A 99 21.72 2.59 12.41
N PHE A 100 20.39 2.59 12.43
CA PHE A 100 19.56 3.78 12.37
C PHE A 100 19.03 4.16 13.76
N ASP A 101 19.31 5.39 14.18
CA ASP A 101 18.95 5.91 15.51
C ASP A 101 17.66 6.75 15.53
N GLY A 102 17.03 6.98 14.37
CA GLY A 102 15.79 7.75 14.27
C GLY A 102 14.54 6.91 14.56
N SER A 103 13.38 7.59 14.60
CA SER A 103 12.10 6.92 14.92
C SER A 103 11.64 5.98 13.80
N VAL A 104 11.24 4.76 14.16
CA VAL A 104 10.79 3.76 13.18
C VAL A 104 9.36 3.31 13.42
N PHE A 105 8.54 3.58 12.40
CA PHE A 105 7.12 3.27 12.35
C PHE A 105 6.89 2.09 11.41
N ALA A 106 6.16 1.07 11.86
CA ALA A 106 5.71 -0.03 11.00
C ALA A 106 4.19 -0.10 10.94
N ILE A 107 3.64 -0.25 9.73
CA ILE A 107 2.20 -0.22 9.49
C ILE A 107 1.78 -1.50 8.79
N THR A 108 0.84 -2.24 9.39
CA THR A 108 0.10 -3.30 8.72
C THR A 108 -1.42 -3.11 8.89
N GLY A 109 -2.20 -3.98 8.26
CA GLY A 109 -3.65 -3.87 8.16
C GLY A 109 -4.19 -4.51 6.90
N THR A 110 -5.49 -4.82 6.87
CA THR A 110 -6.14 -5.33 5.65
C THR A 110 -6.27 -4.19 4.63
N THR A 111 -6.70 -3.01 5.08
CA THR A 111 -6.82 -1.78 4.28
C THR A 111 -6.18 -0.58 4.99
N GLY A 112 -5.93 0.52 4.27
CA GLY A 112 -5.49 1.78 4.89
C GLY A 112 -3.99 1.90 5.22
N LYS A 113 -3.20 0.83 5.05
CA LYS A 113 -1.74 0.83 5.29
C LYS A 113 -1.04 2.00 4.59
N THR A 114 -1.19 2.08 3.27
CA THR A 114 -0.48 3.10 2.51
C THR A 114 -1.02 4.50 2.74
N SER A 115 -2.33 4.66 2.94
CA SER A 115 -2.92 5.96 3.29
C SER A 115 -2.38 6.47 4.63
N THR A 116 -2.31 5.60 5.63
CA THR A 116 -1.74 5.93 6.95
C THR A 116 -0.25 6.28 6.83
N LYS A 117 0.50 5.53 6.01
CA LYS A 117 1.92 5.80 5.72
C LYS A 117 2.10 7.18 5.08
N GLU A 118 1.30 7.51 4.08
CA GLU A 118 1.37 8.81 3.39
C GLU A 118 0.98 9.96 4.31
N MET A 119 -0.08 9.81 5.12
CA MET A 119 -0.49 10.80 6.10
C MET A 119 0.58 11.03 7.17
N LEU A 120 1.14 9.96 7.74
CA LEU A 120 2.19 10.06 8.74
C LEU A 120 3.46 10.71 8.15
N ALA A 121 3.89 10.28 6.96
CA ALA A 121 5.02 10.91 6.30
C ALA A 121 4.78 12.41 6.03
N SER A 122 3.57 12.79 5.60
CA SER A 122 3.20 14.21 5.39
C SER A 122 3.28 15.04 6.68
N ILE A 123 2.97 14.44 7.84
CA ILE A 123 3.15 15.09 9.14
C ILE A 123 4.64 15.24 9.47
N LEU A 124 5.41 14.16 9.39
CA LEU A 124 6.81 14.12 9.82
C LEU A 124 7.74 14.94 8.93
N GLN A 125 7.49 14.97 7.62
CA GLN A 125 8.24 15.75 6.63
C GLN A 125 8.25 17.25 6.90
N ARG A 126 7.31 17.75 7.71
CA ARG A 126 7.28 19.16 8.11
C ARG A 126 8.38 19.52 9.11
N ARG A 127 8.88 18.53 9.87
CA ARG A 127 9.92 18.73 10.90
C ARG A 127 11.29 18.35 10.38
N THR A 128 11.41 17.18 9.78
CA THR A 128 12.69 16.59 9.36
C THR A 128 12.52 15.69 8.12
N VAL A 129 13.61 15.40 7.44
CA VAL A 129 13.61 14.44 6.32
C VAL A 129 13.56 13.00 6.84
N GLY A 130 13.04 12.09 6.04
CA GLY A 130 12.98 10.68 6.40
C GLY A 130 12.54 9.79 5.26
N LEU A 131 12.57 8.49 5.54
CA LEU A 131 12.32 7.44 4.56
C LEU A 131 10.89 6.91 4.71
N LYS A 132 10.23 6.59 3.60
CA LYS A 132 8.99 5.81 3.61
C LYS A 132 9.04 4.71 2.57
N THR A 133 8.26 3.64 2.79
CA THR A 133 8.03 2.63 1.75
C THR A 133 7.44 3.29 0.50
N GLU A 134 8.01 2.99 -0.68
CA GLU A 134 7.48 3.41 -1.97
C GLU A 134 6.63 2.33 -2.62
N GLY A 135 5.59 2.77 -3.35
CA GLY A 135 4.66 1.87 -4.03
C GLY A 135 4.12 0.79 -3.09
N ASN A 136 4.42 -0.46 -3.42
CA ASN A 136 4.04 -1.66 -2.68
C ASN A 136 5.24 -2.49 -2.23
N PHE A 137 6.37 -1.84 -1.97
CA PHE A 137 7.59 -2.48 -1.47
C PHE A 137 7.47 -2.86 0.01
N ASN A 138 6.46 -3.68 0.32
CA ASN A 138 6.02 -4.05 1.65
C ASN A 138 6.20 -5.55 1.97
N ASN A 139 6.79 -6.32 1.05
CA ASN A 139 7.07 -7.75 1.22
C ASN A 139 8.55 -8.01 1.54
N LEU A 140 8.95 -9.28 1.61
CA LEU A 140 10.31 -9.72 1.98
C LEU A 140 11.42 -9.27 1.00
N ILE A 141 11.06 -8.73 -0.16
CA ILE A 141 12.00 -8.16 -1.13
C ILE A 141 11.95 -6.63 -1.06
N GLY A 142 10.74 -6.07 -1.12
CA GLY A 142 10.52 -4.64 -1.17
C GLY A 142 10.95 -3.90 0.10
N LEU A 143 10.73 -4.47 1.29
CA LEU A 143 11.18 -3.83 2.53
C LEU A 143 12.71 -3.70 2.55
N PRO A 144 13.50 -4.76 2.29
CA PRO A 144 14.95 -4.62 2.13
C PRO A 144 15.40 -3.57 1.12
N LEU A 145 14.77 -3.53 -0.07
CA LEU A 145 15.09 -2.51 -1.08
C LEU A 145 14.75 -1.09 -0.61
N THR A 146 13.69 -0.93 0.18
CA THR A 146 13.37 0.36 0.81
C THR A 146 14.49 0.77 1.78
N LEU A 147 14.90 -0.14 2.66
CA LEU A 147 15.94 0.11 3.68
C LEU A 147 17.32 0.41 3.06
N ALA A 148 17.65 -0.20 1.92
CA ALA A 148 18.89 0.08 1.19
C ALA A 148 19.04 1.55 0.77
N ARG A 149 17.93 2.29 0.66
CA ARG A 149 17.89 3.71 0.26
C ARG A 149 18.01 4.68 1.44
N LEU A 150 18.14 4.17 2.66
CA LEU A 150 18.33 4.99 3.85
C LEU A 150 19.57 5.89 3.71
N ASN A 151 19.38 7.18 3.97
CA ASN A 151 20.39 8.22 3.93
C ASN A 151 20.74 8.71 5.34
N ASN A 152 21.95 9.24 5.51
CA ASN A 152 22.43 9.73 6.81
C ASN A 152 21.66 10.94 7.36
N GLU A 153 20.89 11.63 6.51
CA GLU A 153 20.06 12.77 6.90
C GLU A 153 18.68 12.34 7.40
N ASP A 154 18.24 11.11 7.08
CA ASP A 154 16.94 10.60 7.48
C ASP A 154 16.83 10.57 9.02
N CYS A 155 15.72 11.09 9.54
CA CYS A 155 15.47 11.19 10.98
C CYS A 155 14.30 10.29 11.44
N TRP A 156 13.54 9.75 10.50
CA TRP A 156 12.44 8.82 10.76
C TRP A 156 12.22 7.88 9.58
N MET A 157 11.51 6.78 9.82
CA MET A 157 11.14 5.79 8.80
C MET A 157 9.69 5.34 8.95
N VAL A 158 8.90 5.39 7.87
CA VAL A 158 7.54 4.84 7.84
C VAL A 158 7.45 3.64 6.89
N LEU A 159 7.40 2.45 7.47
CA LEU A 159 7.53 1.17 6.77
C LEU A 159 6.18 0.46 6.67
N GLU A 160 5.76 0.14 5.45
CA GLU A 160 4.58 -0.69 5.23
C GLU A 160 4.96 -2.18 5.24
N LEU A 161 4.23 -2.99 6.02
CA LEU A 161 4.45 -4.43 6.11
C LEU A 161 3.21 -5.20 5.60
N GLY A 162 3.38 -5.86 4.46
CA GLY A 162 2.39 -6.70 3.79
C GLY A 162 2.61 -8.19 4.08
N MET A 163 1.56 -8.99 3.89
CA MET A 163 1.67 -10.44 3.99
C MET A 163 0.68 -11.12 3.06
N SER A 164 1.03 -12.33 2.67
CA SER A 164 0.23 -13.32 1.96
C SER A 164 0.05 -14.59 2.78
N SER A 165 0.94 -14.86 3.74
CA SER A 165 0.95 -16.07 4.56
C SER A 165 1.41 -15.80 6.00
N PHE A 166 1.24 -16.77 6.88
CA PHE A 166 1.73 -16.70 8.27
C PHE A 166 3.26 -16.57 8.34
N GLY A 167 3.76 -15.83 9.31
CA GLY A 167 5.19 -15.65 9.58
C GLY A 167 5.87 -14.56 8.73
N GLU A 168 5.23 -14.06 7.67
CA GLU A 168 5.81 -12.99 6.85
C GLU A 168 5.89 -11.67 7.61
N ILE A 169 4.84 -11.29 8.36
CA ILE A 169 4.87 -10.08 9.18
C ILE A 169 5.92 -10.23 10.28
N ALA A 170 6.03 -11.39 10.93
CA ALA A 170 7.08 -11.64 11.93
C ALA A 170 8.50 -11.48 11.35
N ARG A 171 8.75 -11.99 10.14
CA ARG A 171 10.03 -11.83 9.44
C ARG A 171 10.30 -10.37 9.06
N LEU A 172 9.30 -9.68 8.52
CA LEU A 172 9.41 -8.26 8.17
C LEU A 172 9.65 -7.39 9.39
N ALA A 173 8.96 -7.65 10.50
CA ALA A 173 9.13 -6.92 11.75
C ALA A 173 10.52 -7.16 12.37
N ARG A 174 11.09 -8.36 12.22
CA ARG A 174 12.48 -8.64 12.62
C ARG A 174 13.49 -7.80 11.84
N ILE A 175 13.24 -7.57 10.55
CA ILE A 175 14.07 -6.71 9.69
C ILE A 175 13.85 -5.23 10.05
N ALA A 176 12.58 -4.81 10.20
CA ALA A 176 12.19 -3.42 10.40
C ALA A 176 12.48 -2.89 11.81
N GLN A 177 12.46 -3.75 12.83
CA GLN A 177 12.68 -3.41 14.25
C GLN A 177 11.95 -2.11 14.66
N PRO A 178 10.60 -2.07 14.55
CA PRO A 178 9.86 -0.84 14.79
C PRO A 178 9.78 -0.49 16.28
N GLU A 179 9.79 0.80 16.57
CA GLU A 179 9.51 1.34 17.90
C GLU A 179 8.01 1.62 18.07
N ILE A 180 7.33 1.92 16.96
CA ILE A 180 5.91 2.25 16.91
C ILE A 180 5.26 1.38 15.83
N ALA A 181 4.35 0.50 16.23
CA ALA A 181 3.63 -0.35 15.30
C ALA A 181 2.15 0.00 15.23
N ILE A 182 1.60 -0.01 14.02
CA ILE A 182 0.21 0.32 13.72
C ILE A 182 -0.45 -0.86 13.05
N ILE A 183 -1.61 -1.29 13.57
CA ILE A 183 -2.53 -2.16 12.85
C ILE A 183 -3.79 -1.36 12.57
N THR A 184 -4.02 -1.00 11.30
CA THR A 184 -5.12 -0.12 10.91
C THR A 184 -6.48 -0.79 11.07
N ASN A 185 -6.61 -2.04 10.63
CA ASN A 185 -7.82 -2.88 10.70
C ASN A 185 -7.52 -4.33 10.28
N VAL A 186 -8.47 -5.21 10.57
CA VAL A 186 -8.57 -6.59 10.13
C VAL A 186 -9.89 -6.80 9.40
N GLY A 187 -9.81 -7.38 8.21
CA GLY A 187 -10.97 -7.74 7.40
C GLY A 187 -10.64 -8.87 6.43
N ALA A 188 -11.62 -9.26 5.61
CA ALA A 188 -11.46 -10.29 4.59
C ALA A 188 -10.43 -9.85 3.52
N GLY A 189 -9.23 -10.41 3.58
CA GLY A 189 -8.16 -10.22 2.60
C GLY A 189 -7.06 -11.25 2.86
N HIS A 190 -6.37 -11.70 1.80
CA HIS A 190 -5.37 -12.78 1.88
C HIS A 190 -5.92 -14.10 2.46
N LEU A 191 -7.23 -14.34 2.37
CA LEU A 191 -7.87 -15.50 2.99
C LEU A 191 -7.30 -16.82 2.48
N SER A 192 -6.91 -16.88 1.21
CA SER A 192 -6.27 -18.06 0.61
C SER A 192 -5.02 -18.52 1.37
N GLY A 193 -4.23 -17.61 1.95
CA GLY A 193 -2.97 -17.95 2.62
C GLY A 193 -3.07 -18.10 4.14
N VAL A 194 -4.13 -17.59 4.77
CA VAL A 194 -4.31 -17.63 6.24
C VAL A 194 -5.64 -18.23 6.70
N GLY A 195 -6.45 -18.72 5.76
CA GLY A 195 -7.69 -19.45 5.97
C GLY A 195 -8.92 -18.58 6.16
N ASN A 196 -8.94 -17.73 7.19
CA ASN A 196 -10.12 -16.93 7.55
C ASN A 196 -9.73 -15.60 8.21
N VAL A 197 -10.72 -14.74 8.50
CA VAL A 197 -10.50 -13.40 9.09
C VAL A 197 -9.79 -13.47 10.45
N ALA A 198 -10.05 -14.49 11.28
CA ALA A 198 -9.29 -14.70 12.52
C ALA A 198 -7.83 -15.10 12.24
N GLY A 199 -7.58 -15.85 11.16
CA GLY A 199 -6.23 -16.07 10.63
C GLY A 199 -5.54 -14.78 10.20
N VAL A 200 -6.26 -13.88 9.51
CA VAL A 200 -5.77 -12.54 9.15
C VAL A 200 -5.39 -11.74 10.39
N ALA A 201 -6.24 -11.75 11.43
CA ALA A 201 -5.95 -11.10 12.71
C ALA A 201 -4.65 -11.63 13.34
N ARG A 202 -4.50 -12.96 13.43
CA ARG A 202 -3.31 -13.60 14.00
C ARG A 202 -2.04 -13.24 13.23
N ALA A 203 -2.08 -13.33 11.89
CA ALA A 203 -0.94 -13.01 11.05
C ALA A 203 -0.53 -11.53 11.14
N LYS A 204 -1.48 -10.60 11.22
CA LYS A 204 -1.18 -9.17 11.44
C LYS A 204 -0.69 -8.90 12.87
N GLY A 205 -1.23 -9.63 13.85
CA GLY A 205 -0.81 -9.59 15.24
C GLY A 205 0.64 -9.98 15.48
N GLU A 206 1.28 -10.68 14.54
CA GLU A 206 2.73 -10.91 14.55
C GLU A 206 3.53 -9.61 14.67
N LEU A 207 3.01 -8.49 14.13
CA LEU A 207 3.64 -7.18 14.28
C LEU A 207 3.65 -6.73 15.74
N PHE A 208 2.50 -6.77 16.43
CA PHE A 208 2.44 -6.40 17.85
C PHE A 208 3.23 -7.37 18.72
N ALA A 209 3.22 -8.66 18.41
CA ALA A 209 3.98 -9.67 19.13
C ALA A 209 5.51 -9.46 19.00
N SER A 210 5.97 -8.75 17.97
CA SER A 210 7.40 -8.44 17.78
C SER A 210 7.91 -7.27 18.61
N LEU A 211 7.01 -6.48 19.20
CA LEU A 211 7.38 -5.30 19.98
C LEU A 211 8.04 -5.68 21.30
N THR A 212 8.91 -4.81 21.80
CA THR A 212 9.62 -4.97 23.06
C THR A 212 9.29 -3.84 24.04
N VAL A 213 9.77 -3.95 25.28
CA VAL A 213 9.57 -2.92 26.30
C VAL A 213 9.96 -1.52 25.80
N GLY A 214 9.12 -0.52 26.08
CA GLY A 214 9.33 0.86 25.63
C GLY A 214 8.76 1.16 24.23
N CYS A 215 8.46 0.14 23.42
CA CYS A 215 7.76 0.34 22.16
C CYS A 215 6.28 0.70 22.38
N SER A 216 5.63 1.22 21.33
CA SER A 216 4.21 1.55 21.33
C SER A 216 3.43 0.78 20.27
N ALA A 217 2.26 0.28 20.65
CA ALA A 217 1.28 -0.33 19.76
C ALA A 217 0.08 0.60 19.58
N ILE A 218 -0.20 0.96 18.33
CA ILE A 218 -1.32 1.81 17.92
C ILE A 218 -2.47 0.93 17.45
N VAL A 219 -3.54 0.94 18.25
CA VAL A 219 -4.63 -0.03 18.20
C VAL A 219 -5.92 0.65 17.77
N ASN A 220 -6.51 0.19 16.67
CA ASN A 220 -7.88 0.57 16.32
C ASN A 220 -8.84 -0.06 17.34
N ILE A 221 -9.48 0.76 18.18
CA ILE A 221 -10.37 0.24 19.24
C ILE A 221 -11.74 -0.19 18.67
N ASP A 222 -12.12 0.36 17.52
CA ASP A 222 -13.38 0.06 16.82
C ASP A 222 -13.31 -1.24 16.01
N ASP A 223 -12.11 -1.73 15.75
CA ASP A 223 -11.90 -3.06 15.20
C ASP A 223 -11.72 -4.08 16.33
N SER A 224 -12.78 -4.84 16.61
CA SER A 224 -12.78 -5.82 17.72
C SER A 224 -11.65 -6.86 17.65
N LEU A 225 -11.20 -7.22 16.45
CA LEU A 225 -10.12 -8.20 16.28
C LEU A 225 -8.77 -7.58 16.58
N VAL A 226 -8.54 -6.34 16.14
CA VAL A 226 -7.31 -5.57 16.46
C VAL A 226 -7.27 -5.25 17.95
N ALA A 227 -8.39 -4.79 18.52
CA ALA A 227 -8.52 -4.47 19.94
C ALA A 227 -8.21 -5.65 20.86
N ALA A 228 -8.54 -6.87 20.43
CA ALA A 228 -8.32 -8.11 21.16
C ALA A 228 -6.90 -8.69 21.02
N LEU A 229 -6.05 -8.14 20.14
CA LEU A 229 -4.69 -8.64 19.99
C LEU A 229 -3.87 -8.43 21.27
N PRO A 230 -3.11 -9.44 21.72
CA PRO A 230 -2.26 -9.32 22.90
C PRO A 230 -1.08 -8.40 22.61
N LEU A 231 -0.62 -7.69 23.64
CA LEU A 231 0.59 -6.89 23.62
C LEU A 231 1.61 -7.48 24.60
N PRO A 232 2.90 -7.54 24.24
CA PRO A 232 3.96 -7.88 25.18
C PRO A 232 4.00 -6.95 26.39
N GLU A 233 4.50 -7.46 27.53
CA GLU A 233 4.64 -6.66 28.74
C GLU A 233 5.57 -5.46 28.53
N GLY A 234 5.19 -4.30 29.05
CA GLY A 234 5.97 -3.06 28.91
C GLY A 234 5.82 -2.34 27.56
N VAL A 235 4.99 -2.86 26.64
CA VAL A 235 4.57 -2.14 25.42
C VAL A 235 3.45 -1.17 25.77
N ARG A 236 3.59 0.09 25.37
CA ARG A 236 2.55 1.11 25.56
C ARG A 236 1.43 0.89 24.54
N ARG A 237 0.19 0.78 25.01
CA ARG A 237 -0.99 0.77 24.15
C ARG A 237 -1.47 2.21 23.93
N VAL A 238 -1.65 2.61 22.68
CA VAL A 238 -2.29 3.88 22.28
C VAL A 238 -3.44 3.53 21.35
N THR A 239 -4.63 4.05 21.64
CA THR A 239 -5.86 3.71 20.92
C THR A 239 -6.31 4.83 20.00
N PHE A 240 -6.89 4.46 18.86
CA PHE A 240 -7.60 5.38 18.00
C PHE A 240 -8.96 4.80 17.58
N GLY A 241 -9.94 5.67 17.37
CA GLY A 241 -11.29 5.28 17.00
C GLY A 241 -12.21 6.48 16.80
N ILE A 242 -13.34 6.24 16.15
CA ILE A 242 -14.41 7.22 15.95
C ILE A 242 -15.64 6.85 16.79
N GLU A 243 -15.92 5.55 16.97
CA GLU A 243 -17.16 5.07 17.60
C GLU A 243 -16.99 4.87 19.12
N GLN A 244 -15.88 4.29 19.56
CA GLN A 244 -15.57 4.07 20.98
C GLN A 244 -14.60 5.12 21.53
N ASN A 245 -14.61 5.26 22.86
CA ASN A 245 -13.65 6.12 23.58
C ASN A 245 -12.20 5.66 23.33
N ALA A 246 -11.35 6.56 22.85
CA ALA A 246 -9.97 6.28 22.47
C ALA A 246 -9.05 7.45 22.82
N ASP A 247 -7.73 7.20 22.85
CA ASP A 247 -6.73 8.24 23.12
C ASP A 247 -6.66 9.30 22.00
N VAL A 248 -6.96 8.90 20.76
CA VAL A 248 -7.04 9.75 19.56
C VAL A 248 -8.36 9.54 18.85
N GLN A 249 -9.14 10.61 18.68
CA GLN A 249 -10.52 10.53 18.21
C GLN A 249 -10.90 11.65 17.23
N ALA A 250 -12.02 11.44 16.53
CA ALA A 250 -12.66 12.45 15.69
C ALA A 250 -14.11 12.71 16.10
N THR A 251 -14.50 13.99 16.21
CA THR A 251 -15.91 14.42 16.32
C THR A 251 -16.26 15.39 15.20
N ASP A 252 -17.53 15.84 15.14
CA ASP A 252 -18.00 16.86 14.19
C ASP A 252 -17.68 16.52 12.73
N ILE A 253 -17.84 15.24 12.39
CA ILE A 253 -17.40 14.68 11.12
C ILE A 253 -18.35 15.11 10.00
N SER A 254 -17.77 15.69 8.96
CA SER A 254 -18.42 15.94 7.68
C SER A 254 -17.61 15.28 6.56
N SER A 255 -18.29 14.55 5.68
CA SER A 255 -17.67 13.85 4.56
C SER A 255 -18.31 14.31 3.25
N GLY A 256 -17.47 14.65 2.28
CA GLY A 256 -17.87 15.02 0.92
C GLY A 256 -16.71 14.83 -0.04
N ARG A 257 -16.42 15.85 -0.85
CA ARG A 257 -15.21 15.88 -1.72
C ARG A 257 -13.92 15.85 -0.91
N GLU A 258 -13.98 16.48 0.26
CA GLU A 258 -12.99 16.47 1.31
C GLU A 258 -13.66 15.99 2.60
N THR A 259 -12.86 15.67 3.60
CA THR A 259 -13.37 15.20 4.89
C THR A 259 -12.91 16.14 5.99
N SER A 260 -13.82 16.69 6.78
CA SER A 260 -13.49 17.54 7.93
C SER A 260 -13.97 16.95 9.24
N PHE A 261 -13.24 17.20 10.31
CA PHE A 261 -13.51 16.70 11.65
C PHE A 261 -12.73 17.49 12.70
N THR A 262 -13.19 17.44 13.95
CA THR A 262 -12.41 17.87 15.11
C THR A 262 -11.54 16.71 15.58
N LEU A 263 -10.21 16.83 15.46
CA LEU A 263 -9.23 15.88 15.98
C LEU A 263 -9.02 16.12 17.48
N HIS A 264 -9.11 15.05 18.28
CA HIS A 264 -8.80 15.07 19.71
C HIS A 264 -7.58 14.20 19.98
N VAL A 265 -6.58 14.75 20.67
CA VAL A 265 -5.37 14.03 21.12
C VAL A 265 -5.01 14.50 22.51
N ALA A 266 -4.89 13.57 23.47
CA ALA A 266 -4.46 13.87 24.84
C ALA A 266 -5.25 15.01 25.55
N GLY A 267 -6.54 15.15 25.24
CA GLY A 267 -7.42 16.18 25.82
C GLY A 267 -7.34 17.56 25.18
N VAL A 268 -6.53 17.73 24.13
CA VAL A 268 -6.50 18.93 23.28
C VAL A 268 -7.20 18.60 21.95
N SER A 269 -7.81 19.61 21.34
CA SER A 269 -8.57 19.44 20.10
C SER A 269 -8.27 20.52 19.08
N THR A 270 -8.24 20.14 17.79
CA THR A 270 -8.11 21.08 16.67
C THR A 270 -8.96 20.65 15.49
N SER A 271 -9.31 21.59 14.62
CA SER A 271 -10.06 21.29 13.39
C SER A 271 -9.11 20.80 12.30
N VAL A 272 -9.51 19.72 11.61
CA VAL A 272 -8.76 19.14 10.49
C VAL A 272 -9.66 19.09 9.27
N THR A 273 -9.10 19.49 8.12
CA THR A 273 -9.67 19.23 6.80
C THR A 273 -8.69 18.37 6.01
N LEU A 274 -9.07 17.13 5.74
CA LEU A 274 -8.35 16.23 4.85
C LEU A 274 -8.80 16.47 3.41
N PRO A 275 -7.87 16.69 2.47
CA PRO A 275 -8.19 16.87 1.04
C PRO A 275 -8.55 15.54 0.36
N LEU A 276 -9.19 14.62 1.09
CA LEU A 276 -9.51 13.27 0.65
C LEU A 276 -10.96 12.93 1.01
N PRO A 277 -11.68 12.24 0.10
CA PRO A 277 -13.04 11.83 0.34
C PRO A 277 -13.11 10.53 1.16
N GLY A 278 -14.22 10.38 1.88
CA GLY A 278 -14.61 9.14 2.53
C GLY A 278 -14.23 9.05 4.01
N ARG A 279 -15.21 8.70 4.84
CA ARG A 279 -15.07 8.55 6.30
C ARG A 279 -13.93 7.62 6.72
N HIS A 280 -13.62 6.59 5.94
CA HIS A 280 -12.52 5.66 6.24
C HIS A 280 -11.14 6.34 6.24
N GLN A 281 -10.97 7.49 5.57
CA GLN A 281 -9.73 8.26 5.63
C GLN A 281 -9.50 8.90 6.99
N ILE A 282 -10.57 9.16 7.75
CA ILE A 282 -10.46 9.67 9.13
C ILE A 282 -9.77 8.62 10.00
N TYR A 283 -10.11 7.34 9.91
CA TYR A 283 -9.40 6.27 10.63
C TYR A 283 -7.90 6.24 10.30
N ASN A 284 -7.53 6.41 9.03
CA ASN A 284 -6.13 6.47 8.62
C ASN A 284 -5.42 7.71 9.22
N ALA A 285 -6.12 8.85 9.24
CA ALA A 285 -5.60 10.09 9.81
C ALA A 285 -5.44 10.01 11.33
N LEU A 286 -6.39 9.38 12.04
CA LEU A 286 -6.30 9.15 13.48
C LEU A 286 -5.15 8.18 13.82
N ALA A 287 -4.94 7.14 13.02
CA ALA A 287 -3.80 6.24 13.19
C ALA A 287 -2.46 6.97 12.99
N ALA A 288 -2.36 7.83 11.98
CA ALA A 288 -1.18 8.66 11.74
C ALA A 288 -0.97 9.71 12.85
N ALA A 289 -2.03 10.36 13.32
CA ALA A 289 -2.00 11.32 14.42
C ALA A 289 -1.55 10.66 15.74
N ALA A 290 -2.05 9.46 16.03
CA ALA A 290 -1.61 8.67 17.18
C ALA A 290 -0.12 8.32 17.11
N ALA A 291 0.41 8.06 15.92
CA ALA A 291 1.84 7.78 15.74
C ALA A 291 2.70 9.02 15.95
N ALA A 292 2.29 10.14 15.35
CA ALA A 292 2.98 11.40 15.47
C ALA A 292 2.97 11.94 16.92
N SER A 293 1.88 11.73 17.66
CA SER A 293 1.79 12.20 19.05
C SER A 293 2.67 11.42 20.03
N ILE A 294 3.06 10.17 19.71
CA ILE A 294 3.99 9.39 20.54
C ILE A 294 5.40 10.02 20.55
N ILE A 295 5.79 10.70 19.47
CA ILE A 295 7.07 11.41 19.36
C ILE A 295 6.89 12.94 19.52
N ASP A 296 5.86 13.33 20.28
CA ASP A 296 5.59 14.71 20.69
C ASP A 296 5.47 15.69 19.51
N VAL A 297 4.88 15.27 18.38
CA VAL A 297 4.43 16.23 17.35
C VAL A 297 3.18 16.92 17.86
N ASP A 298 3.21 18.25 17.79
CA ASP A 298 2.12 19.12 18.23
C ASP A 298 0.84 18.92 17.39
N ILE A 299 -0.33 19.07 18.00
CA ILE A 299 -1.61 18.72 17.34
C ILE A 299 -1.91 19.65 16.16
N GLU A 300 -1.50 20.91 16.22
CA GLU A 300 -1.60 21.86 15.11
C GLU A 300 -0.65 21.50 13.98
N GLU A 301 0.55 20.98 14.28
CA GLU A 301 1.47 20.44 13.26
C GLU A 301 0.92 19.18 12.60
N ILE A 302 0.29 18.28 13.38
CA ILE A 302 -0.44 17.11 12.87
C ILE A 302 -1.53 17.55 11.90
N ALA A 303 -2.39 18.49 12.31
CA ALA A 303 -3.46 19.02 11.47
C ALA A 303 -2.92 19.64 10.17
N ALA A 304 -1.85 20.42 10.25
CA ALA A 304 -1.21 21.03 9.08
C ALA A 304 -0.60 19.99 8.13
N GLY A 305 -0.02 18.90 8.66
CA GLY A 305 0.50 17.78 7.88
C GLY A 305 -0.59 16.99 7.17
N LEU A 306 -1.69 16.72 7.86
CA LEU A 306 -2.86 16.04 7.30
C LEU A 306 -3.53 16.87 6.19
N ALA A 307 -3.60 18.19 6.33
CA ALA A 307 -4.18 19.08 5.33
C ALA A 307 -3.38 19.14 4.01
N GLN A 308 -2.11 18.73 4.02
CA GLN A 308 -1.22 18.76 2.85
C GLN A 308 -0.94 17.38 2.25
N VAL A 309 -1.58 16.33 2.78
CA VAL A 309 -1.31 14.96 2.34
C VAL A 309 -1.62 14.79 0.85
N GLN A 310 -0.70 14.15 0.15
CA GLN A 310 -0.88 13.68 -1.22
C GLN A 310 -0.90 12.17 -1.23
N MET A 311 -1.97 11.60 -1.77
CA MET A 311 -2.13 10.16 -1.86
C MET A 311 -1.34 9.59 -3.04
N ALA A 312 -0.92 8.34 -2.90
CA ALA A 312 -0.41 7.58 -4.03
C ALA A 312 -1.49 7.45 -5.12
N ALA A 313 -1.08 7.41 -6.38
CA ALA A 313 -1.98 7.24 -7.52
C ALA A 313 -2.92 6.04 -7.37
N GLN A 314 -4.11 6.11 -7.99
CA GLN A 314 -5.12 5.04 -8.01
C GLN A 314 -5.67 4.63 -6.63
N ARG A 315 -5.67 5.54 -5.65
CA ARG A 315 -6.28 5.35 -4.32
C ARG A 315 -7.30 6.44 -4.02
N LEU A 316 -8.50 6.28 -4.57
CA LEU A 316 -9.57 7.30 -4.58
C LEU A 316 -9.07 8.64 -5.16
N GLU A 317 -8.25 8.55 -6.21
CA GLU A 317 -7.75 9.71 -6.91
C GLU A 317 -8.90 10.39 -7.66
N VAL A 318 -9.19 11.64 -7.30
CA VAL A 318 -10.27 12.43 -7.89
C VAL A 318 -9.73 13.12 -9.14
N ARG A 319 -10.32 12.83 -10.30
CA ARG A 319 -10.01 13.50 -11.56
C ARG A 319 -11.26 14.16 -12.12
N GLU A 320 -11.23 15.47 -12.24
CA GLU A 320 -12.30 16.23 -12.89
C GLU A 320 -12.01 16.37 -14.38
N MET A 321 -12.98 15.99 -15.21
CA MET A 321 -12.90 16.11 -16.67
C MET A 321 -13.54 17.43 -17.12
N GLU A 322 -13.07 18.00 -18.24
CA GLU A 322 -13.63 19.22 -18.83
C GLU A 322 -15.13 19.10 -19.18
N THR A 323 -15.61 17.87 -19.38
CA THR A 323 -17.02 17.54 -19.65
C THR A 323 -17.93 17.65 -18.41
N GLY A 324 -17.37 17.95 -17.23
CA GLY A 324 -18.10 17.96 -15.96
C GLY A 324 -18.31 16.56 -15.35
N ILE A 325 -17.62 15.55 -15.89
CA ILE A 325 -17.56 14.19 -15.32
C ILE A 325 -16.49 14.18 -14.22
N THR A 326 -16.77 13.53 -13.09
CA THR A 326 -15.76 13.24 -12.06
C THR A 326 -15.40 11.77 -12.09
N ILE A 327 -14.12 11.43 -12.05
CA ILE A 327 -13.64 10.06 -11.97
C ILE A 327 -12.96 9.87 -10.62
N LEU A 328 -13.40 8.87 -9.88
CA LEU A 328 -12.79 8.39 -8.66
C LEU A 328 -12.00 7.12 -9.00
N ASP A 329 -10.70 7.28 -9.25
CA ASP A 329 -9.81 6.18 -9.61
C ASP A 329 -9.28 5.50 -8.32
N ASP A 330 -9.79 4.30 -8.04
CA ASP A 330 -9.41 3.45 -6.92
C ASP A 330 -9.02 2.04 -7.45
N SER A 331 -8.39 2.02 -8.62
CA SER A 331 -8.14 0.81 -9.42
C SER A 331 -6.92 -0.01 -8.98
N TYR A 332 -6.26 0.38 -7.89
CA TYR A 332 -5.03 -0.28 -7.43
C TYR A 332 -5.24 -1.71 -6.90
N ASN A 333 -6.20 -1.90 -6.00
CA ASN A 333 -6.51 -3.22 -5.43
C ASN A 333 -7.93 -3.23 -4.84
N ALA A 334 -8.51 -4.41 -4.70
CA ALA A 334 -9.85 -4.60 -4.18
C ALA A 334 -9.97 -5.79 -3.22
N ASN A 335 -10.56 -5.50 -2.07
CA ASN A 335 -11.08 -6.48 -1.13
C ASN A 335 -12.44 -6.01 -0.59
N PRO A 336 -13.24 -6.87 0.07
CA PRO A 336 -14.60 -6.54 0.49
C PRO A 336 -14.71 -5.27 1.34
N GLN A 337 -13.80 -5.08 2.29
CA GLN A 337 -13.81 -3.91 3.18
C GLN A 337 -13.54 -2.62 2.39
N SER A 338 -12.57 -2.65 1.48
CA SER A 338 -12.23 -1.50 0.64
C SER A 338 -13.33 -1.19 -0.39
N MET A 339 -13.93 -2.21 -1.02
CA MET A 339 -15.06 -2.05 -1.95
C MET A 339 -16.26 -1.39 -1.25
N ARG A 340 -16.62 -1.87 -0.05
CA ARG A 340 -17.69 -1.27 0.78
C ARG A 340 -17.40 0.20 1.10
N ALA A 341 -16.18 0.50 1.55
CA ALA A 341 -15.78 1.86 1.89
C ALA A 341 -15.89 2.80 0.69
N ALA A 342 -15.47 2.33 -0.49
CA ALA A 342 -15.47 3.14 -1.69
C ALA A 342 -16.85 3.31 -2.34
N LEU A 343 -17.70 2.27 -2.33
CA LEU A 343 -19.11 2.39 -2.71
C LEU A 343 -19.87 3.34 -1.77
N THR A 344 -19.56 3.31 -0.47
CA THR A 344 -20.13 4.26 0.50
C THR A 344 -19.69 5.68 0.16
N THR A 345 -18.39 5.91 -0.07
CA THR A 345 -17.86 7.21 -0.52
C THR A 345 -18.54 7.69 -1.80
N LEU A 346 -18.77 6.81 -2.79
CA LEU A 346 -19.47 7.17 -4.02
C LEU A 346 -20.94 7.54 -3.76
N GLY A 347 -21.65 6.77 -2.93
CA GLY A 347 -23.04 7.03 -2.57
C GLY A 347 -23.21 8.39 -1.88
N ASP A 348 -22.32 8.69 -0.94
CA ASP A 348 -22.33 9.95 -0.17
C ASP A 348 -21.77 11.13 -0.97
N TRP A 349 -21.16 10.88 -2.15
CA TRP A 349 -20.55 11.93 -2.95
C TRP A 349 -21.60 12.94 -3.44
N PRO A 350 -21.34 14.26 -3.30
CA PRO A 350 -22.21 15.31 -3.82
C PRO A 350 -22.32 15.23 -5.35
N CYS A 351 -23.45 14.73 -5.84
CA CYS A 351 -23.68 14.44 -7.24
C CYS A 351 -25.14 14.77 -7.61
N SER A 352 -25.34 15.63 -8.60
CA SER A 352 -26.66 15.92 -9.19
C SER A 352 -26.97 15.09 -10.45
N GLY A 353 -26.00 14.33 -10.95
CA GLY A 353 -26.16 13.39 -12.05
C GLY A 353 -26.21 11.94 -11.56
N ARG A 354 -25.58 11.02 -12.30
CA ARG A 354 -25.56 9.59 -11.96
C ARG A 354 -24.25 9.18 -11.29
N ARG A 355 -24.36 8.29 -10.32
CA ARG A 355 -23.27 7.54 -9.70
C ARG A 355 -23.14 6.20 -10.41
N ILE A 356 -21.99 5.97 -11.03
CA ILE A 356 -21.71 4.75 -11.80
C ILE A 356 -20.53 4.04 -11.16
N ALA A 357 -20.74 2.82 -10.68
CA ALA A 357 -19.66 1.97 -10.20
C ALA A 357 -19.18 1.03 -11.29
N VAL A 358 -17.86 0.93 -11.46
CA VAL A 358 -17.18 0.01 -12.36
C VAL A 358 -16.34 -0.94 -11.52
N LEU A 359 -16.82 -2.18 -11.38
CA LEU A 359 -16.27 -3.17 -10.46
C LEU A 359 -15.71 -4.38 -11.23
N ALA A 360 -14.63 -4.97 -10.71
CA ALA A 360 -14.16 -6.28 -11.14
C ALA A 360 -13.90 -7.21 -9.96
N ASP A 361 -13.53 -8.45 -10.27
CA ASP A 361 -13.27 -9.48 -9.28
C ASP A 361 -12.26 -9.03 -8.21
N MET A 362 -12.63 -9.27 -6.95
CA MET A 362 -11.75 -9.27 -5.79
C MET A 362 -10.99 -10.60 -5.75
N LEU A 363 -9.66 -10.53 -5.61
CA LEU A 363 -8.79 -11.72 -5.60
C LEU A 363 -8.47 -12.19 -4.16
N GLU A 364 -7.84 -13.37 -4.05
CA GLU A 364 -7.32 -13.95 -2.79
C GLU A 364 -8.38 -14.23 -1.70
N LEU A 365 -9.64 -14.42 -2.12
CA LEU A 365 -10.76 -14.70 -1.21
C LEU A 365 -11.03 -16.20 -0.98
N GLY A 366 -10.43 -17.09 -1.79
CA GLY A 366 -10.67 -18.53 -1.70
C GLY A 366 -12.15 -18.88 -1.81
N ASP A 367 -12.62 -19.81 -0.96
CA ASP A 367 -14.00 -20.29 -0.94
C ASP A 367 -15.02 -19.19 -0.56
N ALA A 368 -14.58 -18.10 0.07
CA ALA A 368 -15.43 -16.97 0.43
C ALA A 368 -15.72 -16.02 -0.76
N ALA A 369 -15.10 -16.25 -1.92
CA ALA A 369 -15.19 -15.34 -3.07
C ALA A 369 -16.65 -15.07 -3.48
N GLN A 370 -17.47 -16.09 -3.66
CA GLN A 370 -18.86 -15.92 -4.11
C GLN A 370 -19.67 -15.04 -3.15
N GLU A 371 -19.60 -15.34 -1.86
CA GLU A 371 -20.36 -14.64 -0.83
C GLU A 371 -19.90 -13.18 -0.69
N CYS A 372 -18.59 -12.95 -0.70
CA CYS A 372 -18.03 -11.61 -0.68
C CYS A 372 -18.49 -10.76 -1.89
N HIS A 373 -18.55 -11.34 -3.09
CA HIS A 373 -19.03 -10.61 -4.27
C HIS A 373 -20.55 -10.35 -4.21
N ARG A 374 -21.32 -11.29 -3.66
CA ARG A 374 -22.76 -11.12 -3.41
C ARG A 374 -23.02 -9.93 -2.50
N GLU A 375 -22.33 -9.84 -1.36
CA GLU A 375 -22.42 -8.70 -0.44
C GLU A 375 -22.08 -7.36 -1.12
N ILE A 376 -21.04 -7.33 -1.98
CA ILE A 376 -20.69 -6.11 -2.73
C ILE A 376 -21.80 -5.71 -3.70
N GLY A 377 -22.48 -6.66 -4.32
CA GLY A 377 -23.65 -6.40 -5.16
C GLY A 377 -24.78 -5.72 -4.39
N GLU A 378 -25.14 -6.24 -3.21
CA GLU A 378 -26.18 -5.65 -2.35
C GLU A 378 -25.88 -4.19 -2.02
N ILE A 379 -24.64 -3.90 -1.60
CA ILE A 379 -24.19 -2.53 -1.27
C ILE A 379 -24.25 -1.63 -2.51
N ALA A 380 -23.85 -2.13 -3.68
CA ALA A 380 -23.91 -1.35 -4.91
C ALA A 380 -25.37 -0.97 -5.24
N GLY A 381 -26.32 -1.90 -5.09
CA GLY A 381 -27.74 -1.65 -5.33
C GLY A 381 -28.32 -0.50 -4.47
N GLU A 382 -27.76 -0.27 -3.28
CA GLU A 382 -28.18 0.82 -2.38
C GLU A 382 -27.48 2.15 -2.65
N LYS A 383 -26.30 2.13 -3.26
CA LYS A 383 -25.37 3.28 -3.27
C LYS A 383 -25.19 3.92 -4.64
N VAL A 384 -25.50 3.23 -5.73
CA VAL A 384 -25.23 3.71 -7.09
C VAL A 384 -26.46 3.67 -7.98
N ASP A 385 -26.44 4.41 -9.08
CA ASP A 385 -27.53 4.45 -10.06
C ASP A 385 -27.31 3.47 -11.22
N CYS A 386 -26.06 3.04 -11.43
CA CYS A 386 -25.68 2.11 -12.49
C CYS A 386 -24.41 1.35 -12.11
N LEU A 387 -24.35 0.09 -12.55
CA LEU A 387 -23.24 -0.81 -12.29
C LEU A 387 -22.65 -1.34 -13.61
N ILE A 388 -21.34 -1.33 -13.71
CA ILE A 388 -20.58 -1.98 -14.77
C ILE A 388 -19.69 -3.02 -14.10
N THR A 389 -19.90 -4.29 -14.43
CA THR A 389 -19.13 -5.39 -13.81
C THR A 389 -18.27 -6.12 -14.82
N MET A 390 -17.15 -6.67 -14.38
CA MET A 390 -16.37 -7.61 -15.18
C MET A 390 -15.65 -8.66 -14.34
N GLY A 391 -15.40 -9.81 -14.95
CA GLY A 391 -14.75 -10.94 -14.31
C GLY A 391 -15.70 -12.10 -14.09
N GLN A 392 -15.19 -13.13 -13.42
CA GLN A 392 -15.90 -14.38 -13.14
C GLN A 392 -17.13 -14.16 -12.25
N TRP A 393 -17.08 -13.19 -11.34
CA TRP A 393 -18.14 -12.95 -10.35
C TRP A 393 -19.10 -11.83 -10.74
N ALA A 394 -18.98 -11.29 -11.97
CA ALA A 394 -19.83 -10.20 -12.47
C ALA A 394 -21.33 -10.50 -12.29
N ASP A 395 -21.79 -11.67 -12.72
CA ASP A 395 -23.20 -12.07 -12.62
C ASP A 395 -23.67 -12.15 -11.16
N THR A 396 -22.80 -12.56 -10.24
CA THR A 396 -23.11 -12.63 -8.81
C THR A 396 -23.35 -11.24 -8.22
N VAL A 397 -22.49 -10.27 -8.58
CA VAL A 397 -22.63 -8.88 -8.14
C VAL A 397 -23.91 -8.26 -8.71
N VAL A 398 -24.19 -8.46 -10.01
CA VAL A 398 -25.37 -7.91 -10.68
C VAL A 398 -26.68 -8.49 -10.12
N GLN A 399 -26.73 -9.81 -9.92
CA GLN A 399 -27.91 -10.45 -9.33
C GLN A 399 -28.21 -9.93 -7.93
N ALA A 400 -27.17 -9.76 -7.11
CA ALA A 400 -27.33 -9.30 -5.73
C ALA A 400 -27.66 -7.80 -5.63
N SER A 401 -27.29 -6.98 -6.62
CA SER A 401 -27.63 -5.55 -6.62
C SER A 401 -29.10 -5.25 -6.94
N GLY A 402 -29.84 -6.23 -7.47
CA GLY A 402 -31.24 -6.05 -7.85
C GLY A 402 -31.46 -5.17 -9.09
N PHE A 403 -30.40 -4.84 -9.83
CA PHE A 403 -30.50 -4.01 -11.04
C PHE A 403 -31.08 -4.78 -12.23
N SER A 404 -31.82 -4.07 -13.07
CA SER A 404 -32.26 -4.60 -14.36
C SER A 404 -31.11 -4.66 -15.38
N ALA A 405 -31.30 -5.39 -16.49
CA ALA A 405 -30.30 -5.48 -17.55
C ALA A 405 -29.94 -4.13 -18.21
N SER A 406 -30.76 -3.08 -18.04
CA SER A 406 -30.43 -1.72 -18.49
C SER A 406 -29.61 -0.91 -17.48
N GLU A 407 -29.54 -1.36 -16.24
CA GLU A 407 -28.85 -0.70 -15.12
C GLU A 407 -27.52 -1.39 -14.78
N ALA A 408 -27.39 -2.67 -15.18
CA ALA A 408 -26.17 -3.46 -15.09
C ALA A 408 -25.64 -3.78 -16.50
N LEU A 409 -24.47 -3.25 -16.84
CA LEU A 409 -23.88 -3.39 -18.17
C LEU A 409 -22.58 -4.20 -18.12
N SER A 410 -22.35 -5.00 -19.16
CA SER A 410 -21.02 -5.55 -19.40
C SER A 410 -20.07 -4.46 -19.92
N THR A 411 -18.77 -4.63 -19.73
CA THR A 411 -17.77 -3.68 -20.22
C THR A 411 -17.82 -3.45 -21.74
N HIS A 412 -18.17 -4.48 -22.51
CA HIS A 412 -18.30 -4.37 -23.96
C HIS A 412 -19.47 -3.47 -24.38
N GLU A 413 -20.57 -3.51 -23.65
CA GLU A 413 -21.74 -2.64 -23.89
C GLU A 413 -21.46 -1.20 -23.45
N ALA A 414 -20.74 -1.04 -22.34
CA ALA A 414 -20.39 0.26 -21.77
C ALA A 414 -19.39 1.10 -22.60
N ILE A 415 -18.51 0.48 -23.39
CA ILE A 415 -17.53 1.15 -24.27
C ILE A 415 -18.07 1.31 -25.71
N ALA A 416 -19.26 0.78 -26.02
CA ALA A 416 -19.78 0.83 -27.39
C ALA A 416 -19.93 2.29 -27.88
N PRO A 417 -19.50 2.63 -29.11
CA PRO A 417 -19.49 4.01 -29.63
C PRO A 417 -20.88 4.70 -29.62
N ASN A 418 -21.95 3.90 -29.59
CA ASN A 418 -23.33 4.36 -29.58
C ASN A 418 -23.93 4.48 -28.17
N HIS A 419 -23.20 4.03 -27.13
CA HIS A 419 -23.66 4.14 -25.74
C HIS A 419 -23.36 5.55 -25.22
N SER A 420 -24.27 6.49 -25.48
CA SER A 420 -24.16 7.82 -24.91
C SER A 420 -24.54 7.75 -23.43
N TRP A 421 -23.56 7.95 -22.54
CA TRP A 421 -23.81 8.15 -21.11
C TRP A 421 -24.56 9.48 -20.80
N GLY A 422 -25.02 10.17 -21.85
CA GLY A 422 -25.73 11.44 -21.81
C GLY A 422 -24.77 12.60 -21.60
N ASN A 423 -24.95 13.69 -22.38
CA ASN A 423 -24.34 14.99 -22.09
C ASN A 423 -24.96 15.59 -20.82
N ARG A 424 -24.66 15.04 -19.66
CA ARG A 424 -25.09 15.60 -18.38
C ARG A 424 -23.85 15.80 -17.51
N CYS A 425 -23.46 17.07 -17.40
CA CYS A 425 -22.65 17.57 -16.30
C CYS A 425 -23.07 16.84 -15.01
N CYS A 426 -22.11 16.36 -14.21
CA CYS A 426 -22.31 15.69 -12.93
C CYS A 426 -22.47 14.16 -12.95
N THR A 427 -21.95 13.43 -13.93
CA THR A 427 -21.81 11.96 -13.82
C THR A 427 -20.50 11.58 -13.12
N ILE A 428 -20.52 10.58 -12.25
CA ILE A 428 -19.34 10.13 -11.50
C ILE A 428 -19.07 8.67 -11.81
N PHE A 429 -17.85 8.39 -12.26
CA PHE A 429 -17.36 7.02 -12.44
C PHE A 429 -16.44 6.66 -11.29
N PHE A 430 -16.76 5.57 -10.61
CA PHE A 430 -15.87 4.94 -9.65
C PHE A 430 -15.26 3.69 -10.28
N ILE A 431 -13.94 3.60 -10.27
CA ILE A 431 -13.22 2.53 -10.95
C ILE A 431 -12.40 1.77 -9.92
N ARG A 432 -12.74 0.50 -9.65
CA ARG A 432 -12.00 -0.32 -8.68
C ARG A 432 -11.83 -1.76 -9.13
N PHE A 433 -10.57 -2.17 -9.25
CA PHE A 433 -10.18 -3.46 -9.80
C PHE A 433 -8.95 -4.03 -9.07
N THR A 434 -8.65 -5.30 -9.36
CA THR A 434 -7.36 -5.91 -9.02
C THR A 434 -6.47 -5.92 -10.28
N PRO A 435 -5.16 -5.58 -10.23
CA PRO A 435 -4.33 -5.25 -11.41
C PRO A 435 -4.15 -6.34 -12.48
N ASN A 436 -4.62 -7.56 -12.25
CA ASN A 436 -4.49 -8.66 -13.20
C ASN A 436 -5.47 -8.59 -14.38
N PHE A 437 -6.42 -7.65 -14.39
CA PHE A 437 -7.30 -7.45 -15.54
C PHE A 437 -6.77 -6.34 -16.46
N ARG A 438 -5.95 -6.68 -17.46
CA ARG A 438 -5.57 -5.74 -18.55
C ARG A 438 -6.77 -5.03 -19.19
N ARG A 439 -7.95 -5.69 -19.20
CA ARG A 439 -9.22 -5.14 -19.71
C ARG A 439 -9.77 -3.99 -18.85
N CYS A 440 -9.53 -4.02 -17.55
CA CYS A 440 -9.92 -2.97 -16.61
C CYS A 440 -9.14 -1.68 -16.84
N THR A 441 -7.81 -1.77 -16.93
CA THR A 441 -6.93 -0.63 -17.24
C THR A 441 -7.24 -0.07 -18.62
N PHE A 442 -7.54 -0.94 -19.59
CA PHE A 442 -8.01 -0.54 -20.91
C PHE A 442 -9.38 0.14 -20.87
N PHE A 443 -10.33 -0.34 -20.06
CA PHE A 443 -11.63 0.31 -19.86
C PHE A 443 -11.46 1.71 -19.28
N ALA A 444 -10.71 1.83 -18.18
CA ALA A 444 -10.41 3.12 -17.57
C ALA A 444 -9.75 4.05 -18.59
N SER A 445 -8.72 3.58 -19.29
CA SER A 445 -7.99 4.33 -20.33
C SER A 445 -8.86 4.69 -21.52
N SER A 446 -9.79 3.83 -21.93
CA SER A 446 -10.73 4.08 -23.03
C SER A 446 -11.81 5.07 -22.61
N LEU A 447 -12.32 4.98 -21.38
CA LEU A 447 -13.24 5.94 -20.81
C LEU A 447 -12.56 7.32 -20.71
N PHE A 448 -11.32 7.37 -20.20
CA PHE A 448 -10.50 8.58 -20.22
C PHE A 448 -10.33 9.10 -21.65
N ALA A 449 -9.95 8.26 -22.62
CA ALA A 449 -9.76 8.68 -24.01
C ALA A 449 -11.03 9.19 -24.71
N LEU A 450 -12.20 8.63 -24.37
CA LEU A 450 -13.50 9.05 -24.90
C LEU A 450 -13.92 10.44 -24.39
N TYR A 451 -13.48 10.82 -23.19
CA TYR A 451 -13.90 12.05 -22.51
C TYR A 451 -12.78 13.09 -22.31
N THR A 452 -11.56 12.80 -22.76
CA THR A 452 -10.41 13.71 -22.74
C THR A 452 -10.25 14.38 -24.11
N PRO A 453 -10.10 15.72 -24.20
CA PRO A 453 -9.93 16.42 -25.47
C PRO A 453 -8.68 15.95 -26.25
N PRO A 454 -8.69 16.01 -27.59
CA PRO A 454 -7.55 15.61 -28.42
C PRO A 454 -6.24 16.32 -28.10
N SER A 455 -6.30 17.54 -27.56
CA SER A 455 -5.15 18.36 -27.17
C SER A 455 -4.40 17.82 -25.94
N GLN A 456 -5.03 16.98 -25.10
CA GLN A 456 -4.41 16.40 -23.89
C GLN A 456 -4.02 14.91 -24.05
N LEU A 457 -4.44 14.25 -25.14
CA LEU A 457 -4.14 12.83 -25.41
C LEU A 457 -2.64 12.54 -25.57
N TRP A 458 -1.81 13.55 -25.89
CA TRP A 458 -0.35 13.39 -26.02
C TRP A 458 0.35 13.12 -24.68
N CYS A 459 -0.14 13.66 -23.56
CA CYS A 459 0.43 13.38 -22.23
C CYS A 459 0.06 11.98 -21.71
N CYS A 460 -1.17 11.50 -21.99
CA CYS A 460 -1.60 10.17 -21.53
C CYS A 460 -0.89 9.01 -22.23
N ARG A 461 -0.38 9.20 -23.46
CA ARG A 461 0.39 8.16 -24.17
C ARG A 461 1.77 7.89 -23.56
N LEU A 462 2.39 8.86 -22.88
CA LEU A 462 3.73 8.70 -22.31
C LEU A 462 3.73 7.90 -20.99
N SER A 463 2.68 7.98 -20.19
CA SER A 463 2.57 7.25 -18.92
C SER A 463 2.23 5.76 -19.10
N LEU A 464 1.64 5.37 -20.23
CA LEU A 464 1.28 3.97 -20.53
C LEU A 464 2.41 3.17 -21.18
N VAL A 465 3.41 3.84 -21.77
CA VAL A 465 4.55 3.15 -22.42
C VAL A 465 5.65 2.78 -21.40
N HIS A 466 5.69 3.43 -20.24
CA HIS A 466 6.69 3.16 -19.20
C HIS A 466 6.27 2.09 -18.18
N GLY A 467 5.12 1.45 -18.37
CA GLY A 467 4.57 0.41 -17.49
C GLY A 467 4.40 -0.97 -18.14
N LEU A 468 5.06 -1.23 -19.27
CA LEU A 468 5.09 -2.54 -19.94
C LEU A 468 6.43 -3.26 -19.76
#